data_AF-A0A7W0H929-F1
#
_entry.id   AF-A0A7W0H929-F1
#
_cell.length_a   1.000
_cell.length_b   1.000
_cell.length_c   1.000
_cell.angle_alpha   90.00
_cell.angle_beta   90.00
_cell.angle_gamma   90.00
#
_symmetry.space_group_name_H-M   'P 1'
#
loop_
_entity.id
_entity.type
_entity.pdbx_description
1 polymer ?
#
loop_
_entity_poly.entity_id
_entity_poly.type
_entity_poly.pdbx_seq_one_letter_code
_entity_poly.pdbx_strand_id
1 'polypeptide(L)'
;MEKPANLVIMHRWDSRLRHPPAGVTPLLRRDASTDPTPSQLRGPGWRRTSHGCYVPSVVELTPGQRVIEGAELLPPGGAVSGWGSAYWRGVRLLDGTMWVRNDPLLLCLGPTAKIRNRPGVRLSRDRLPPDEVEDVRGVSCTAPLRTAFDGARLAADGTSAVVFIDMMLTSRLIGLDELREYIDGCSGWHGVRQARKALGLAVEGSRSPPESRLRLVWELDARLPRPLVNPAVFDRNGRLL
;
A
#
# COMPACT_ATOMS: atom_id res chain seq x y z
N MET A 1 40.86 -1.64 -16.23
CA MET A 1 39.92 -1.21 -17.29
C MET A 1 38.54 -1.62 -16.85
N GLU A 2 37.90 -0.75 -16.06
CA GLU A 2 36.61 -1.01 -15.41
C GLU A 2 35.47 -0.95 -16.43
N LYS A 3 34.58 -1.96 -16.39
CA LYS A 3 33.30 -1.94 -17.10
C LYS A 3 32.44 -0.80 -16.53
N PRO A 4 31.82 0.06 -17.34
CA PRO A 4 30.91 1.05 -16.81
C PRO A 4 29.64 0.38 -16.29
N ALA A 5 29.14 0.96 -15.20
CA ALA A 5 27.97 0.55 -14.44
C ALA A 5 26.75 0.31 -15.33
N ASN A 6 26.07 -0.82 -15.08
CA ASN A 6 24.74 -1.09 -15.62
C ASN A 6 23.78 0.04 -15.18
N LEU A 7 23.51 0.96 -16.10
CA LEU A 7 22.45 1.95 -15.98
C LEU A 7 21.12 1.17 -16.01
N VAL A 8 20.57 0.90 -14.83
CA VAL A 8 19.24 0.29 -14.73
C VAL A 8 18.22 1.31 -15.24
N ILE A 9 17.69 1.06 -16.43
CA ILE A 9 16.55 1.80 -16.97
C ILE A 9 15.37 1.55 -16.02
N MET A 10 15.01 2.55 -15.19
CA MET A 10 13.81 2.50 -14.37
C MET A 10 12.59 2.60 -15.30
N HIS A 11 11.91 1.47 -15.51
CA HIS A 11 10.57 1.50 -16.10
C HIS A 11 9.61 2.21 -15.14
N ARG A 12 8.66 2.98 -15.69
CA ARG A 12 7.58 3.70 -14.97
C ARG A 12 6.75 2.82 -14.01
N TRP A 13 6.94 1.50 -14.07
CA TRP A 13 6.19 0.46 -13.37
C TRP A 13 7.04 -0.38 -12.39
N ASP A 14 8.26 0.04 -12.07
CA ASP A 14 9.08 -0.64 -11.04
C ASP A 14 8.44 -0.49 -9.65
N SER A 15 8.06 -1.62 -9.04
CA SER A 15 7.38 -1.73 -7.75
C SER A 15 8.33 -1.84 -6.55
N ARG A 16 9.63 -1.58 -6.71
CA ARG A 16 10.62 -1.63 -5.61
C ARG A 16 11.18 -0.26 -5.26
N LEU A 17 10.97 0.20 -4.03
CA LEU A 17 11.62 1.39 -3.49
C LEU A 17 13.03 1.04 -2.97
N ARG A 18 14.09 1.60 -3.57
CA ARG A 18 15.47 1.50 -3.05
C ARG A 18 15.75 2.45 -1.88
N HIS A 19 14.92 3.47 -1.68
CA HIS A 19 15.07 4.53 -0.66
C HIS A 19 13.70 4.90 -0.06
N PRO A 20 13.61 5.61 1.09
CA PRO A 20 12.34 6.21 1.54
C PRO A 20 11.67 6.93 0.36
N PRO A 21 10.33 6.89 0.24
CA PRO A 21 9.67 7.49 -0.92
C PRO A 21 10.11 8.96 -1.03
N ALA A 22 10.83 9.27 -2.12
CA ALA A 22 11.29 10.63 -2.39
C ALA A 22 10.08 11.58 -2.36
N GLY A 23 10.26 12.76 -1.77
CA GLY A 23 9.21 13.80 -1.74
C GLY A 23 8.26 13.75 -0.53
N VAL A 24 8.67 13.15 0.59
CA VAL A 24 7.95 13.26 1.87
C VAL A 24 8.59 14.34 2.73
N THR A 25 7.79 15.25 3.29
CA THR A 25 8.27 16.30 4.20
C THR A 25 8.11 15.85 5.65
N PRO A 26 9.21 15.75 6.43
CA PRO A 26 9.12 15.42 7.85
C PRO A 26 8.17 16.37 8.60
N LEU A 27 7.45 15.82 9.57
CA LEU A 27 6.53 16.60 10.38
C LEU A 27 7.31 17.35 11.45
N LEU A 28 7.04 18.65 11.55
CA LEU A 28 7.52 19.45 12.65
C LEU A 28 6.63 19.18 13.87
N ARG A 29 7.23 18.67 14.95
CA ARG A 29 6.58 18.57 16.25
C ARG A 29 6.82 19.83 17.06
N ARG A 30 5.75 20.45 17.56
CA ARG A 30 5.78 21.73 18.30
C ARG A 30 6.67 21.68 19.55
N ASP A 31 6.77 20.53 20.20
CA ASP A 31 7.58 20.32 21.39
C ASP A 31 9.06 20.05 21.09
N ALA A 32 9.40 19.73 19.84
CA ALA A 32 10.77 19.43 19.43
C ALA A 32 11.57 20.67 19.00
N SER A 33 10.92 21.81 18.75
CA SER A 33 11.58 23.06 18.34
C SER A 33 10.87 24.30 18.86
N THR A 34 11.63 25.35 19.17
CA THR A 34 11.12 26.70 19.52
C THR A 34 10.93 27.62 18.30
N ASP A 35 11.48 27.24 17.15
CA ASP A 35 11.31 27.91 15.85
C ASP A 35 10.74 26.91 14.83
N PRO A 36 9.58 27.20 14.18
CA PRO A 36 8.71 28.37 14.30
C PRO A 36 7.99 28.46 15.66
N THR A 37 7.78 29.70 16.09
CA THR A 37 6.99 30.02 17.29
C THR A 37 5.55 29.50 17.18
N PRO A 38 4.85 29.26 18.30
CA PRO A 38 3.45 28.85 18.29
C PRO A 38 2.53 29.80 17.51
N SER A 39 2.87 31.09 17.43
CA SER A 39 2.10 32.07 16.64
C SER A 39 2.29 31.85 15.14
N GLN A 40 3.53 31.62 14.68
CA GLN A 40 3.84 31.32 13.29
C GLN A 40 3.17 30.01 12.83
N LEU A 41 3.14 28.98 13.68
CA LEU A 41 2.47 27.70 13.38
C LEU A 41 0.94 27.82 13.20
N ARG A 42 0.32 28.89 13.71
CA ARG A 42 -1.10 29.20 13.48
C ARG A 42 -1.34 30.08 12.25
N GLY A 43 -0.28 30.60 11.64
CA GLY A 43 -0.34 31.44 10.45
C GLY A 43 -0.55 30.64 9.16
N PRO A 44 -0.79 31.34 8.03
CA PRO A 44 -1.14 30.71 6.75
C PRO A 44 0.01 29.92 6.10
N GLY A 45 1.25 30.09 6.57
CA GLY A 45 2.42 29.35 6.09
C GLY A 45 2.50 27.90 6.58
N TRP A 46 1.62 27.49 7.50
CA TRP A 46 1.66 26.18 8.14
C TRP A 46 0.30 25.50 8.10
N ARG A 47 0.32 24.18 7.89
CA ARG A 47 -0.85 23.30 7.98
C ARG A 47 -0.65 22.34 9.14
N ARG A 48 -1.62 22.30 10.04
CA ARG A 48 -1.65 21.33 11.13
C ARG A 48 -2.13 19.97 10.61
N THR A 49 -1.34 18.92 10.82
CA THR A 49 -1.61 17.57 10.34
C THR A 49 -2.31 16.74 11.42
N SER A 50 -1.74 16.73 12.63
CA SER A 50 -2.27 16.04 13.81
C SER A 50 -2.09 16.90 15.08
N HIS A 51 -2.29 16.32 16.27
CA HIS A 51 -2.11 17.10 17.50
C HIS A 51 -0.64 17.44 17.71
N GLY A 52 -0.29 18.72 17.57
CA GLY A 52 1.08 19.19 17.79
C GLY A 52 2.03 18.99 16.62
N CYS A 53 1.56 18.41 15.50
CA CYS A 53 2.36 18.19 14.29
C CYS A 53 1.94 19.12 13.14
N TYR A 54 2.94 19.63 12.43
CA TYR A 54 2.78 20.65 11.39
C TYR A 54 3.67 20.38 10.19
N VAL A 55 3.26 20.89 9.04
CA VAL A 55 4.06 20.99 7.82
C VAL A 55 3.85 22.36 7.18
N PRO A 56 4.79 22.87 6.35
CA PRO A 56 4.53 24.05 5.55
C PRO A 56 3.28 23.89 4.69
N SER A 57 2.49 24.96 4.52
CA SER A 57 1.21 24.90 3.80
C SER A 57 1.35 24.55 2.31
N VAL A 58 2.55 24.74 1.75
CA VAL A 58 2.91 24.36 0.37
C VAL A 58 3.09 22.85 0.18
N VAL A 59 3.17 22.06 1.26
CA VAL A 59 3.35 20.60 1.18
C VAL A 59 2.06 19.93 0.70
N GLU A 60 2.14 19.37 -0.50
CA GLU A 60 1.06 18.59 -1.11
C GLU A 60 0.82 17.24 -0.40
N LEU A 61 -0.43 16.78 -0.41
CA LEU A 61 -0.82 15.47 0.12
C LEU A 61 -0.51 14.34 -0.87
N THR A 62 0.77 14.12 -1.14
CA THR A 62 1.24 12.95 -1.90
C THR A 62 0.91 11.64 -1.16
N PRO A 63 0.89 10.47 -1.83
CA PRO A 63 0.67 9.19 -1.16
C PRO A 63 1.58 8.96 0.06
N GLY A 64 2.88 9.28 -0.07
CA GLY A 64 3.83 9.18 1.04
C GLY A 64 3.53 10.19 2.16
N GLN A 65 3.18 11.42 1.82
CA GLN A 65 2.80 12.44 2.81
C GLN A 65 1.54 12.03 3.58
N ARG A 66 0.55 11.46 2.90
CA ARG A 66 -0.67 10.91 3.53
C ARG A 66 -0.33 9.82 4.55
N VAL A 67 0.61 8.92 4.21
CA VAL A 67 1.05 7.85 5.12
C VAL A 67 1.68 8.43 6.38
N ILE A 68 2.67 9.32 6.28
CA ILE A 68 3.34 9.85 7.49
C ILE A 68 2.42 10.73 8.35
N GLU A 69 1.57 11.55 7.73
CA GLU A 69 0.61 12.38 8.47
C GLU A 69 -0.44 11.52 9.17
N GLY A 70 -0.87 10.43 8.54
CA GLY A 70 -1.80 9.47 9.12
C GLY A 70 -1.18 8.60 10.20
N ALA A 71 0.09 8.21 10.06
CA ALA A 71 0.81 7.40 11.05
C ALA A 71 0.90 8.08 12.42
N GLU A 72 1.03 9.41 12.46
CA GLU A 72 0.99 10.19 13.71
C GLU A 72 -0.35 10.12 14.47
N LEU A 73 -1.39 9.59 13.83
CA LEU A 73 -2.68 9.36 14.48
C LEU A 73 -2.73 8.02 15.21
N LEU A 74 -1.76 7.13 14.96
CA LEU A 74 -1.79 5.78 15.49
C LEU A 74 -1.54 5.78 17.01
N PRO A 75 -2.37 5.05 17.77
CA PRO A 75 -2.04 4.73 19.15
C PRO A 75 -0.86 3.74 19.19
N PRO A 76 -0.21 3.55 20.35
CA PRO A 76 0.71 2.43 20.54
C PRO A 76 0.06 1.10 20.15
N GLY A 77 0.76 0.31 19.33
CA GLY A 77 0.27 -0.96 18.79
C GLY A 77 -0.68 -0.83 17.59
N GLY A 78 -1.01 0.38 17.14
CA GLY A 78 -1.73 0.59 15.88
C GLY A 78 -0.80 0.54 14.67
N ALA A 79 -1.35 0.30 13.48
CA ALA A 79 -0.59 0.20 12.24
C ALA A 79 -1.33 0.77 11.02
N VAL A 80 -0.57 1.32 10.07
CA VAL A 80 -1.06 1.63 8.72
C VAL A 80 -1.28 0.32 7.97
N SER A 81 -2.38 0.20 7.23
CA SER A 81 -2.73 -1.01 6.47
C SER A 81 -3.15 -0.69 5.03
N GLY A 82 -3.45 -1.73 4.25
CA GLY A 82 -3.88 -1.65 2.86
C GLY A 82 -2.85 -0.92 1.98
N TRP A 83 -3.33 -0.05 1.08
CA TRP A 83 -2.47 0.63 0.12
C TRP A 83 -1.36 1.44 0.81
N GLY A 84 -1.62 2.04 1.98
CA GLY A 84 -0.62 2.85 2.69
C GLY A 84 0.59 2.04 3.13
N SER A 85 0.35 0.85 3.70
CA SER A 85 1.42 -0.09 4.08
C SER A 85 2.14 -0.62 2.84
N ALA A 86 1.39 -1.04 1.82
CA ALA A 86 1.97 -1.55 0.58
C ALA A 86 2.87 -0.52 -0.11
N TYR A 87 2.39 0.72 -0.26
CA TYR A 87 3.13 1.84 -0.81
C TYR A 87 4.43 2.09 -0.03
N TRP A 88 4.34 2.17 1.30
CA TRP A 88 5.48 2.48 2.16
C TRP A 88 6.57 1.41 2.12
N ARG A 89 6.16 0.13 1.96
CA ARG A 89 7.05 -1.03 1.72
C ARG A 89 7.65 -1.05 0.31
N GLY A 90 7.09 -0.29 -0.62
CA GLY A 90 7.66 -0.08 -1.94
C GLY A 90 6.74 -0.35 -3.10
N VAL A 91 5.56 -0.95 -2.89
CA VAL A 91 4.61 -1.31 -3.95
C VAL A 91 3.93 -0.06 -4.50
N ARG A 92 4.66 0.73 -5.30
CA ARG A 92 4.24 2.07 -5.77
C ARG A 92 2.97 2.08 -6.60
N LEU A 93 2.60 0.93 -7.15
CA LEU A 93 1.38 0.72 -7.93
C LEU A 93 0.11 0.77 -7.05
N LEU A 94 0.27 0.71 -5.72
CA LEU A 94 -0.79 0.81 -4.74
C LEU A 94 -0.65 2.12 -3.97
N ASP A 95 -0.98 3.24 -4.60
CA ASP A 95 -0.73 4.59 -4.07
C ASP A 95 -1.97 5.31 -3.50
N GLY A 96 -3.10 4.60 -3.41
CA GLY A 96 -4.36 5.16 -2.92
C GLY A 96 -4.99 6.20 -3.85
N THR A 97 -4.56 6.27 -5.11
CA THR A 97 -5.15 7.17 -6.13
C THR A 97 -5.70 6.43 -7.34
N MET A 98 -5.21 5.20 -7.57
CA MET A 98 -5.47 4.45 -8.81
C MET A 98 -6.93 3.96 -8.99
N TRP A 99 -7.64 3.66 -7.90
CA TRP A 99 -8.95 2.99 -7.94
C TRP A 99 -10.07 3.95 -7.58
N VAL A 100 -9.84 4.65 -6.48
CA VAL A 100 -10.68 5.73 -5.98
C VAL A 100 -9.73 6.91 -5.86
N ARG A 101 -10.08 8.01 -6.52
CA ARG A 101 -9.35 9.27 -6.33
C ARG A 101 -9.44 9.59 -4.84
N ASN A 102 -8.30 9.54 -4.14
CA ASN A 102 -8.20 9.71 -2.69
C ASN A 102 -8.79 8.57 -1.84
N ASP A 103 -8.51 7.31 -2.15
CA ASP A 103 -8.88 6.16 -1.31
C ASP A 103 -8.38 6.37 0.13
N PRO A 104 -9.25 6.42 1.16
CA PRO A 104 -8.84 6.74 2.52
C PRO A 104 -7.69 5.86 3.04
N LEU A 105 -6.78 6.45 3.80
CA LEU A 105 -5.70 5.69 4.44
C LEU A 105 -6.28 4.81 5.54
N LEU A 106 -6.04 3.50 5.47
CA LEU A 106 -6.52 2.56 6.49
C LEU A 106 -5.57 2.57 7.70
N LEU A 107 -6.12 2.90 8.86
CA LEU A 107 -5.45 2.85 10.15
C LEU A 107 -6.11 1.76 11.01
N CYS A 108 -5.37 0.69 11.28
CA CYS A 108 -5.78 -0.36 12.20
C CYS A 108 -5.35 0.02 13.61
N LEU A 109 -6.32 0.25 14.49
CA LEU A 109 -6.09 0.76 15.85
C LEU A 109 -5.96 -0.36 16.89
N GLY A 110 -6.29 -1.60 16.52
CA GLY A 110 -6.58 -2.67 17.47
C GLY A 110 -7.95 -2.51 18.15
N PRO A 111 -8.33 -3.47 19.02
CA PRO A 111 -9.70 -3.58 19.53
C PRO A 111 -10.08 -2.52 20.58
N THR A 112 -9.11 -1.93 21.28
CA THR A 112 -9.36 -1.10 22.46
C THR A 112 -9.20 0.40 22.21
N ALA A 113 -8.30 0.79 21.30
CA ALA A 113 -7.98 2.19 21.09
C ALA A 113 -9.10 2.96 20.35
N LYS A 114 -9.24 4.24 20.70
CA LYS A 114 -10.22 5.15 20.09
C LYS A 114 -9.55 6.47 19.76
N ILE A 115 -9.61 6.84 18.49
CA ILE A 115 -9.21 8.17 18.01
C ILE A 115 -10.38 8.82 17.28
N ARG A 116 -10.37 10.16 17.22
CA ARG A 116 -11.39 10.90 16.47
C ARG A 116 -11.24 10.64 14.98
N ASN A 117 -12.35 10.37 14.31
CA ASN A 117 -12.36 10.23 12.85
C ASN A 117 -11.87 11.51 12.17
N ARG A 118 -11.15 11.36 11.05
CA ARG A 118 -10.62 12.47 10.25
C ARG A 118 -10.94 12.27 8.78
N PRO A 119 -11.12 13.36 8.00
CA PRO A 119 -11.20 13.24 6.55
C PRO A 119 -9.98 12.53 5.97
N GLY A 120 -10.20 11.66 4.99
CA GLY A 120 -9.10 10.97 4.28
C GLY A 120 -8.49 9.77 5.01
N VAL A 121 -9.01 9.38 6.19
CA VAL A 121 -8.63 8.14 6.88
C VAL A 121 -9.84 7.23 7.08
N ARG A 122 -9.60 5.93 7.07
CA ARG A 122 -10.55 4.88 7.47
C ARG A 122 -9.99 4.19 8.70
N LEU A 123 -10.77 4.14 9.77
CA LEU A 123 -10.37 3.49 11.01
C LEU A 123 -10.88 2.06 11.04
N SER A 124 -10.00 1.09 11.28
CA SER A 124 -10.36 -0.28 11.63
C SER A 124 -10.03 -0.54 13.10
N ARG A 125 -10.94 -1.25 13.77
CA ARG A 125 -10.78 -1.74 15.15
C ARG A 125 -10.70 -3.27 15.19
N ASP A 126 -10.35 -3.86 14.05
CA ASP A 126 -10.13 -5.30 13.97
C ASP A 126 -8.97 -5.72 14.89
N ARG A 127 -8.92 -7.00 15.23
CA ARG A 127 -7.78 -7.57 15.96
C ARG A 127 -6.49 -7.25 15.21
N LEU A 128 -5.46 -6.85 15.94
CA LEU A 128 -4.15 -6.56 15.38
C LEU A 128 -3.10 -7.13 16.33
N PRO A 129 -2.77 -8.42 16.18
CA PRO A 129 -1.71 -9.07 16.93
C PRO A 129 -0.35 -8.38 16.71
N PRO A 130 0.55 -8.32 17.71
CA PRO A 130 1.86 -7.69 17.56
C PRO A 130 2.72 -8.25 16.43
N ASP A 131 2.59 -9.54 16.12
CA ASP A 131 3.29 -10.24 15.03
C ASP A 131 2.76 -9.85 13.63
N GLU A 132 1.60 -9.19 13.55
CA GLU A 132 1.10 -8.59 12.31
C GLU A 132 1.47 -7.12 12.16
N VAL A 133 2.36 -6.59 13.01
CA VAL A 133 2.81 -5.20 12.99
C VAL A 133 4.33 -5.15 12.86
N GLU A 134 4.81 -4.38 11.91
CA GLU A 134 6.24 -4.20 11.65
C GLU A 134 6.57 -2.71 11.53
N ASP A 135 7.73 -2.31 12.06
CA ASP A 135 8.31 -1.01 11.72
C ASP A 135 8.87 -1.06 10.30
N VAL A 136 8.35 -0.20 9.44
CA VAL A 136 8.88 0.00 8.10
C VAL A 136 9.34 1.45 8.01
N ARG A 137 10.65 1.67 8.12
CA ARG A 137 11.27 3.00 7.99
C ARG A 137 10.66 4.02 8.97
N GLY A 138 10.43 3.63 10.22
CA GLY A 138 9.87 4.49 11.27
C GLY A 138 8.35 4.65 11.23
N VAL A 139 7.65 3.90 10.37
CA VAL A 139 6.18 3.87 10.33
C VAL A 139 5.71 2.47 10.71
N SER A 140 4.84 2.41 11.72
CA SER A 140 4.14 1.18 12.10
C SER A 140 3.19 0.76 10.99
N CYS A 141 3.49 -0.36 10.33
CA CYS A 141 2.75 -0.91 9.20
C CYS A 141 2.30 -2.33 9.51
N THR A 142 1.17 -2.74 8.95
CA THR A 142 0.78 -4.16 9.00
C THR A 142 1.78 -5.02 8.23
N ALA A 143 1.99 -6.26 8.68
CA ALA A 143 2.82 -7.25 8.01
C ALA A 143 2.33 -7.50 6.55
N PRO A 144 3.19 -7.98 5.63
CA PRO A 144 2.83 -8.10 4.21
C PRO A 144 1.56 -8.91 3.93
N LEU A 145 1.37 -10.06 4.59
CA LEU A 145 0.17 -10.89 4.44
C LEU A 145 -1.10 -10.16 4.90
N ARG A 146 -1.05 -9.54 6.08
CA ARG A 146 -2.12 -8.70 6.62
C ARG A 146 -2.44 -7.51 5.70
N THR A 147 -1.40 -6.87 5.16
CA THR A 147 -1.54 -5.76 4.21
C THR A 147 -2.30 -6.19 2.95
N ALA A 148 -1.92 -7.33 2.36
CA ALA A 148 -2.57 -7.87 1.17
C ALA A 148 -4.02 -8.28 1.44
N PHE A 149 -4.27 -8.95 2.57
CA PHE A 149 -5.60 -9.33 2.98
C PHE A 149 -6.51 -8.11 3.22
N ASP A 150 -6.05 -7.11 3.96
CA ASP A 150 -6.81 -5.88 4.22
C ASP A 150 -7.10 -5.12 2.93
N GLY A 151 -6.11 -5.01 2.04
CA GLY A 151 -6.28 -4.42 0.72
C GLY A 151 -7.33 -5.14 -0.13
N ALA A 152 -7.30 -6.47 -0.17
CA ALA A 152 -8.23 -7.26 -0.96
C ALA A 152 -9.65 -7.29 -0.37
N ARG A 153 -9.78 -7.50 0.95
CA ARG A 153 -11.09 -7.67 1.61
C ARG A 153 -11.88 -6.37 1.72
N LEU A 154 -11.19 -5.22 1.73
CA LEU A 154 -11.80 -3.88 1.85
C LEU A 154 -11.78 -3.09 0.54
N ALA A 155 -11.25 -3.67 -0.55
CA ALA A 155 -11.32 -3.09 -1.88
C ALA A 155 -12.78 -2.78 -2.28
N ALA A 156 -12.95 -1.76 -3.12
CA ALA A 156 -14.26 -1.30 -3.57
C ALA A 156 -15.06 -2.36 -4.35
N ASP A 157 -14.35 -3.21 -5.10
CA ASP A 157 -14.93 -4.29 -5.90
C ASP A 157 -13.94 -5.46 -6.04
N GLY A 158 -14.41 -6.56 -6.64
CA GLY A 158 -13.61 -7.78 -6.84
C GLY A 158 -12.42 -7.59 -7.78
N THR A 159 -12.53 -6.73 -8.79
CA THR A 159 -11.42 -6.44 -9.73
C THR A 159 -10.29 -5.72 -9.01
N SER A 160 -10.63 -4.69 -8.24
CA SER A 160 -9.69 -3.94 -7.39
C SER A 160 -9.03 -4.86 -6.36
N ALA A 161 -9.77 -5.82 -5.80
CA ALA A 161 -9.23 -6.82 -4.89
C ALA A 161 -8.18 -7.73 -5.55
N VAL A 162 -8.47 -8.25 -6.75
CA VAL A 162 -7.53 -9.08 -7.52
C VAL A 162 -6.27 -8.30 -7.84
N VAL A 163 -6.42 -7.06 -8.32
CA VAL A 163 -5.25 -6.26 -8.67
C VAL A 163 -4.39 -5.97 -7.45
N PHE A 164 -5.01 -5.68 -6.29
CA PHE A 164 -4.25 -5.50 -5.06
C PHE A 164 -3.38 -6.72 -4.74
N ILE A 165 -3.95 -7.93 -4.83
CA ILE A 165 -3.21 -9.17 -4.62
C ILE A 165 -2.10 -9.35 -5.66
N ASP A 166 -2.40 -9.19 -6.95
CA ASP A 166 -1.42 -9.32 -8.05
C ASP A 166 -0.22 -8.38 -7.85
N MET A 167 -0.45 -7.14 -7.43
CA MET A 167 0.62 -6.17 -7.17
C MET A 167 1.47 -6.54 -5.95
N MET A 168 0.85 -7.10 -4.91
CA MET A 168 1.57 -7.61 -3.75
C MET A 168 2.41 -8.85 -4.12
N LEU A 169 1.86 -9.80 -4.88
CA LEU A 169 2.59 -10.99 -5.36
C LEU A 169 3.78 -10.61 -6.25
N THR A 170 3.56 -9.71 -7.21
CA THR A 170 4.59 -9.25 -8.14
C THR A 170 5.74 -8.54 -7.42
N SER A 171 5.45 -7.86 -6.30
CA SER A 171 6.48 -7.24 -5.46
C SER A 171 7.38 -8.27 -4.75
N ARG A 172 6.94 -9.53 -4.67
CA ARG A 172 7.57 -10.64 -3.92
C ARG A 172 7.67 -10.40 -2.41
N LEU A 173 6.78 -9.56 -1.87
CA LEU A 173 6.62 -9.41 -0.42
C LEU A 173 5.85 -10.58 0.21
N ILE A 174 5.11 -11.33 -0.61
CA ILE A 174 4.30 -12.49 -0.22
C ILE A 174 4.31 -13.53 -1.35
N GLY A 175 4.08 -14.79 -1.03
CA GLY A 175 3.73 -15.85 -1.97
C GLY A 175 2.23 -16.10 -2.07
N LEU A 176 1.78 -16.74 -3.17
CA LEU A 176 0.36 -17.09 -3.35
C LEU A 176 -0.14 -18.09 -2.31
N ASP A 177 0.68 -19.10 -1.97
CA ASP A 177 0.30 -20.14 -1.02
C ASP A 177 0.28 -19.63 0.43
N GLU A 178 1.24 -18.78 0.81
CA GLU A 178 1.26 -18.11 2.12
C GLU A 178 0.01 -17.22 2.30
N LEU A 179 -0.39 -16.48 1.26
CA LEU A 179 -1.60 -15.67 1.31
C LEU A 179 -2.86 -16.54 1.39
N ARG A 180 -2.87 -17.71 0.75
CA ARG A 180 -3.99 -18.66 0.86
C ARG A 180 -4.17 -19.14 2.29
N GLU A 181 -3.10 -19.63 2.90
CA GLU A 181 -3.10 -20.10 4.28
C GLU A 181 -3.57 -19.00 5.25
N TYR A 182 -3.05 -17.79 5.06
CA TYR A 182 -3.46 -16.62 5.85
C TYR A 182 -4.97 -16.33 5.74
N ILE A 183 -5.52 -16.33 4.51
CA ILE A 183 -6.95 -16.05 4.26
C ILE A 183 -7.86 -17.15 4.81
N ASP A 184 -7.41 -18.40 4.81
CA ASP A 184 -8.16 -19.52 5.38
C ASP A 184 -8.31 -19.39 6.90
N GLY A 185 -7.27 -18.90 7.58
CA GLY A 185 -7.30 -18.54 9.00
C GLY A 185 -8.21 -17.35 9.35
N CYS A 186 -8.57 -16.51 8.37
CA CYS A 186 -9.36 -15.28 8.57
C CYS A 186 -10.89 -15.50 8.57
N SER A 187 -11.36 -16.63 9.09
CA SER A 187 -12.80 -16.91 9.15
C SER A 187 -13.54 -15.91 10.05
N GLY A 188 -14.71 -15.46 9.58
CA GLY A 188 -15.56 -14.46 10.28
C GLY A 188 -15.15 -13.00 10.07
N TRP A 189 -14.06 -12.72 9.36
CA TRP A 189 -13.65 -11.35 9.06
C TRP A 189 -14.53 -10.70 8.00
N HIS A 190 -14.87 -9.43 8.20
CA HIS A 190 -15.59 -8.65 7.19
C HIS A 190 -14.78 -8.63 5.88
N GLY A 191 -15.44 -8.97 4.78
CA GLY A 191 -14.85 -8.94 3.44
C GLY A 191 -14.04 -10.19 3.07
N VAL A 192 -13.91 -11.19 3.96
CA VAL A 192 -13.10 -12.40 3.68
C VAL A 192 -13.56 -13.14 2.43
N ARG A 193 -14.86 -13.16 2.13
CA ARG A 193 -15.41 -13.78 0.92
C ARG A 193 -14.88 -13.10 -0.36
N GLN A 194 -14.69 -11.78 -0.34
CA GLN A 194 -14.09 -11.05 -1.45
C GLN A 194 -12.61 -11.40 -1.61
N ALA A 195 -11.86 -11.42 -0.51
CA ALA A 195 -10.45 -11.81 -0.53
C ALA A 195 -10.27 -13.24 -1.09
N ARG A 196 -11.10 -14.21 -0.68
CA ARG A 196 -11.07 -15.59 -1.21
C ARG A 196 -11.36 -15.65 -2.72
N LYS A 197 -12.39 -14.94 -3.18
CA LYS A 197 -12.71 -14.85 -4.61
C LYS A 197 -11.56 -14.23 -5.41
N ALA A 198 -11.00 -13.13 -4.89
CA ALA A 198 -9.89 -12.44 -5.52
C ALA A 198 -8.63 -13.32 -5.59
N LEU A 199 -8.30 -14.02 -4.51
CA LEU A 199 -7.20 -14.98 -4.48
C LEU A 199 -7.35 -16.09 -5.54
N GLY A 200 -8.57 -16.60 -5.73
CA GLY A 200 -8.84 -17.63 -6.76
C GLY A 200 -8.59 -17.14 -8.19
N LEU A 201 -8.64 -15.83 -8.41
CA LEU A 201 -8.36 -15.20 -9.70
C LEU A 201 -6.95 -14.64 -9.80
N ALA A 202 -6.19 -14.53 -8.71
CA ALA A 202 -4.90 -13.85 -8.68
C ALA A 202 -3.81 -14.59 -9.48
N VAL A 203 -2.80 -13.82 -9.91
CA VAL A 203 -1.62 -14.29 -10.63
C VAL A 203 -0.37 -13.51 -10.18
N GLU A 204 0.76 -14.21 -10.06
CA GLU A 204 2.04 -13.57 -9.73
C GLU A 204 2.67 -12.82 -10.91
N GLY A 205 2.25 -13.17 -12.14
CA GLY A 205 2.89 -12.69 -13.36
C GLY A 205 2.45 -11.29 -13.80
N SER A 206 1.41 -10.69 -13.21
CA SER A 206 0.85 -9.41 -13.69
C SER A 206 1.73 -8.24 -13.29
N ARG A 207 2.34 -7.55 -14.24
CA ARG A 207 3.34 -6.51 -13.97
C ARG A 207 2.73 -5.12 -13.77
N SER A 208 1.43 -4.98 -14.03
CA SER A 208 0.76 -3.71 -13.87
C SER A 208 -0.74 -3.86 -13.59
N PRO A 209 -1.36 -2.85 -12.95
CA PRO A 209 -2.79 -2.84 -12.72
C PRO A 209 -3.67 -2.90 -13.97
N PRO A 210 -3.30 -2.28 -15.12
CA PRO A 210 -4.03 -2.49 -16.37
C PRO A 210 -3.96 -3.93 -16.88
N GLU A 211 -2.83 -4.63 -16.74
CA GLU A 211 -2.71 -6.05 -17.14
C GLU A 211 -3.68 -6.93 -16.37
N SER A 212 -3.74 -6.80 -15.03
CA SER A 212 -4.69 -7.56 -14.20
C SER A 212 -6.14 -7.28 -14.62
N ARG A 213 -6.50 -6.02 -14.89
CA ARG A 213 -7.86 -5.67 -15.35
C ARG A 213 -8.19 -6.28 -16.70
N LEU A 214 -7.30 -6.13 -17.68
CA LEU A 214 -7.48 -6.69 -19.03
C LEU A 214 -7.68 -8.20 -18.96
N ARG A 215 -6.88 -8.88 -18.14
CA ARG A 215 -7.01 -10.31 -17.89
C ARG A 215 -8.37 -10.69 -17.30
N LEU A 216 -8.89 -9.92 -16.35
CA LEU A 216 -10.21 -10.20 -15.78
C LEU A 216 -11.33 -9.99 -16.80
N VAL A 217 -11.25 -8.97 -17.66
CA VAL A 217 -12.20 -8.79 -18.77
C VAL A 217 -12.10 -9.99 -19.74
N TRP A 218 -10.89 -10.43 -20.07
CA TRP A 218 -10.65 -11.59 -20.92
C TRP A 218 -11.25 -12.89 -20.37
N GLU A 219 -11.00 -13.18 -19.09
CA GLU A 219 -11.44 -14.43 -18.46
C GLU A 219 -12.92 -14.41 -18.08
N LEU A 220 -13.43 -13.30 -17.53
CA LEU A 220 -14.77 -13.24 -16.92
C LEU A 220 -15.82 -12.72 -17.90
N ASP A 221 -15.50 -11.68 -18.68
CA ASP A 221 -16.48 -11.03 -19.57
C ASP A 221 -16.48 -11.72 -20.94
N ALA A 222 -15.30 -11.92 -21.54
CA ALA A 222 -15.15 -12.59 -22.83
C ALA A 222 -15.19 -14.13 -22.72
N ARG A 223 -15.10 -14.68 -21.50
CA ARG A 223 -15.14 -16.13 -21.21
C ARG A 223 -14.11 -16.94 -22.02
N LEU A 224 -12.95 -16.32 -22.27
CA LEU A 224 -11.86 -16.96 -22.99
C LEU A 224 -11.01 -17.80 -22.03
N PRO A 225 -10.25 -18.79 -22.55
CA PRO A 225 -9.32 -19.56 -21.75
C PRO A 225 -8.32 -18.66 -21.01
N ARG A 226 -7.93 -19.07 -19.79
CA ARG A 226 -6.98 -18.33 -18.95
C ARG A 226 -5.68 -18.05 -19.72
N PRO A 227 -5.30 -16.78 -19.92
CA PRO A 227 -4.10 -16.45 -20.68
C PRO A 227 -2.84 -16.74 -19.86
N LEU A 228 -1.73 -17.03 -20.55
CA LEU A 228 -0.42 -16.98 -19.92
C LEU A 228 -0.05 -15.52 -19.64
N VAL A 229 0.36 -15.22 -18.41
CA VAL A 229 0.65 -13.85 -17.97
C VAL A 229 2.15 -13.64 -17.93
N ASN A 230 2.65 -12.74 -18.77
CA ASN A 230 4.08 -12.43 -18.94
C ASN A 230 5.00 -13.68 -19.04
N PRO A 231 4.67 -14.69 -19.87
CA PRO A 231 5.56 -15.83 -20.08
C PRO A 231 6.89 -15.35 -20.68
N ALA A 232 7.99 -15.99 -20.31
CA ALA A 232 9.27 -15.77 -20.97
C ALA A 232 9.17 -16.27 -22.42
N VAL A 233 9.37 -15.37 -23.39
CA VAL A 233 9.37 -15.71 -24.82
C VAL A 233 10.82 -15.71 -25.28
N PHE A 234 11.26 -16.79 -25.93
CA PHE A 234 12.62 -16.92 -26.44
C PHE A 234 12.60 -16.94 -27.96
N ASP A 235 13.62 -16.32 -28.58
CA ASP A 235 13.85 -16.44 -30.02
C ASP A 235 14.33 -17.84 -30.40
N ARG A 236 14.50 -18.09 -31.71
CA ARG A 236 14.97 -19.39 -32.23
C ARG A 236 16.40 -19.76 -31.77
N ASN A 237 17.15 -18.80 -31.24
CA ASN A 237 18.51 -18.96 -30.74
C ASN A 237 18.56 -19.08 -29.20
N GLY A 238 17.40 -19.15 -28.53
CA GLY A 238 17.31 -19.24 -27.07
C GLY A 238 17.54 -17.92 -26.33
N ARG A 239 17.49 -16.77 -27.00
CA ARG A 239 17.59 -15.44 -26.36
C ARG A 239 16.22 -14.97 -25.91
N LEU A 240 16.13 -14.45 -24.69
CA LEU A 240 14.90 -13.85 -24.17
C LEU A 240 14.55 -12.60 -24.99
N LEU A 241 13.30 -12.54 -25.46
CA LEU A 241 12.69 -11.42 -26.18
C LEU A 241 12.01 -10.43 -25.21
#